data_AF-A0A7X8ZN59-F1
#
_entry.id   AF-A0A7X8ZN59-F1
#
_cell.length_a   1.000
_cell.length_b   1.000
_cell.length_c   1.000
_cell.angle_alpha   90.00
_cell.angle_beta   90.00
_cell.angle_gamma   90.00
#
_symmetry.space_group_name_H-M   'P 1'
#
loop_
_entity.id
_entity.type
_entity.pdbx_description
1 polymer ?
#
loop_
_entity_poly.entity_id
_entity_poly.type
_entity_poly.pdbx_seq_one_letter_code
_entity_poly.pdbx_strand_id
1 'polypeptide(L)'
;ENGKYYNAKGDTLSVNNLKPTIKALFDELSTKISEDDITIFYYSGHGALASSNALPYDIRGNLAYNGCLAVGYQVDKDNLLTLYELHSGLQKLKGKKFVILDSCHSGYMVKDTINTTNFDELMKYGLNNLFTDNSIDNENIWYLSAALPEQLSYEETSLGHGIFTYYLLKGLGYDPDSNIATSSSPLAKDGLITLNELYNYTNKGVKGYGASQVTVKGASVLDLVLFNLK
;
A
#
# COMPACT_ATOMS: atom_id res chain seq x y z
N GLU A 1 18.18 3.51 5.98
CA GLU A 1 18.64 4.91 5.83
C GLU A 1 19.59 5.20 4.64
N ASN A 2 20.15 4.22 3.91
CA ASN A 2 21.01 4.46 2.73
C ASN A 2 20.47 3.89 1.40
N GLY A 3 19.14 3.93 1.19
CA GLY A 3 18.54 3.48 -0.07
C GLY A 3 18.81 4.49 -1.19
N LYS A 4 19.34 4.01 -2.33
CA LYS A 4 19.27 4.76 -3.59
C LYS A 4 17.90 4.49 -4.19
N TYR A 5 17.07 5.51 -4.31
CA TYR A 5 15.79 5.44 -4.99
C TYR A 5 16.02 5.77 -6.46
N TYR A 6 15.18 5.29 -7.37
CA TYR A 6 15.35 5.53 -8.81
C TYR A 6 14.04 5.98 -9.45
N ASN A 7 14.10 6.93 -10.38
CA ASN A 7 12.93 7.28 -11.20
C ASN A 7 12.71 6.23 -12.33
N ALA A 8 11.65 6.40 -13.12
CA ALA A 8 11.34 5.51 -14.24
C ALA A 8 12.42 5.45 -15.35
N LYS A 9 13.44 6.32 -15.29
CA LYS A 9 14.60 6.35 -16.19
C LYS A 9 15.87 5.74 -15.58
N GLY A 10 15.81 5.30 -14.32
CA GLY A 10 16.96 4.76 -13.59
C GLY A 10 17.85 5.84 -12.96
N ASP A 11 17.42 7.09 -12.89
CA ASP A 11 18.18 8.17 -12.24
C ASP A 11 18.01 8.11 -10.73
N THR A 12 19.09 8.33 -9.97
CA THR A 12 19.03 8.31 -8.50
C THR A 12 18.20 9.48 -7.95
N LEU A 13 17.23 9.16 -7.11
CA LEU A 13 16.42 10.09 -6.34
C LEU A 13 17.01 10.24 -4.94
N SER A 14 17.14 11.48 -4.48
CA SER A 14 17.45 11.77 -3.07
C SER A 14 16.20 11.55 -2.23
N VAL A 15 16.34 10.89 -1.08
CA VAL A 15 15.24 10.67 -0.12
C VAL A 15 14.88 11.94 0.65
N ASN A 16 15.72 12.96 0.59
CA ASN A 16 15.35 14.29 1.06
C ASN A 16 14.35 14.90 0.09
N ASN A 17 13.26 15.45 0.61
CA ASN A 17 12.10 15.97 -0.12
C ASN A 17 11.18 14.86 -0.66
N LEU A 18 10.69 13.99 0.22
CA LEU A 18 9.72 12.92 -0.09
C LEU A 18 8.52 13.43 -0.91
N LYS A 19 7.86 14.49 -0.46
CA LYS A 19 6.64 15.03 -1.07
C LYS A 19 6.87 15.49 -2.52
N PRO A 20 7.78 16.43 -2.82
CA PRO A 20 7.98 16.86 -4.20
C PRO A 20 8.50 15.73 -5.10
N THR A 21 9.29 14.79 -4.55
CA THR A 21 9.75 13.61 -5.31
C THR A 21 8.57 12.73 -5.75
N ILE A 22 7.68 12.34 -4.82
CA ILE A 22 6.51 11.52 -5.16
C ILE A 22 5.57 12.25 -6.12
N LYS A 23 5.33 13.56 -5.90
CA LYS A 23 4.50 14.36 -6.80
C LYS A 23 5.06 14.41 -8.22
N ALA A 24 6.38 14.63 -8.37
CA ALA A 24 7.03 14.65 -9.67
C ALA A 24 6.94 13.28 -10.37
N LEU A 25 7.12 12.18 -9.64
CA LEU A 25 6.96 10.83 -10.18
C LEU A 25 5.53 10.57 -10.67
N PHE A 26 4.52 10.97 -9.90
CA PHE A 26 3.12 10.82 -10.32
C PHE A 26 2.78 11.69 -11.53
N ASP A 27 3.24 12.93 -11.56
CA ASP A 27 3.03 13.81 -12.71
C ASP A 27 3.73 13.22 -13.96
N GLU A 28 4.96 12.68 -13.83
CA GLU A 28 5.65 11.99 -14.93
C GLU A 28 4.87 10.74 -15.39
N LEU A 29 4.48 9.86 -14.47
CA LEU A 29 3.76 8.62 -14.78
C LEU A 29 2.40 8.89 -15.42
N SER A 30 1.66 9.91 -14.98
CA SER A 30 0.34 10.27 -15.51
C SER A 30 0.34 10.55 -17.02
N THR A 31 1.49 10.91 -17.58
CA THR A 31 1.67 11.17 -19.02
C THR A 31 2.13 9.96 -19.82
N LYS A 32 2.57 8.89 -19.15
CA LYS A 32 3.20 7.72 -19.79
C LYS A 32 2.36 6.44 -19.73
N ILE A 33 1.48 6.33 -18.75
CA ILE A 33 0.66 5.13 -18.54
C ILE A 33 -0.73 5.27 -19.16
N SER A 34 -1.38 4.14 -19.40
CA SER A 34 -2.69 3.94 -19.99
C SER A 34 -3.65 3.23 -19.03
N GLU A 35 -4.89 2.97 -19.46
CA GLU A 35 -5.89 2.29 -18.61
C GLU A 35 -5.59 0.80 -18.39
N ASP A 36 -4.77 0.19 -19.24
CA ASP A 36 -4.41 -1.22 -19.15
C ASP A 36 -3.19 -1.45 -18.23
N ASP A 37 -2.52 -0.37 -17.80
CA ASP A 37 -1.33 -0.43 -16.96
C ASP A 37 -1.68 -0.63 -15.48
N ILE A 38 -0.74 -1.25 -14.75
CA ILE A 38 -0.81 -1.43 -13.30
C ILE A 38 0.32 -0.64 -12.64
N THR A 39 -0.05 0.25 -11.71
CA THR A 39 0.89 0.93 -10.82
C THR A 39 0.92 0.21 -9.47
N ILE A 40 2.12 -0.20 -9.02
CA ILE A 40 2.32 -0.69 -7.65
C ILE A 40 3.07 0.40 -6.88
N PHE A 41 2.44 0.91 -5.81
CA PHE A 41 3.07 1.84 -4.88
C PHE A 41 3.37 1.11 -3.58
N TYR A 42 4.64 0.96 -3.24
CA TYR A 42 5.07 0.39 -1.96
C TYR A 42 5.84 1.43 -1.15
N TYR A 43 5.48 1.58 0.11
CA TYR A 43 6.20 2.43 1.06
C TYR A 43 6.42 1.68 2.37
N SER A 44 7.64 1.75 2.91
CA SER A 44 7.99 1.28 4.24
C SER A 44 8.84 2.32 4.93
N GLY A 45 8.42 2.76 6.12
CA GLY A 45 9.06 3.85 6.83
C GLY A 45 8.15 4.51 7.87
N HIS A 46 8.60 5.64 8.40
CA HIS A 46 7.89 6.35 9.47
C HIS A 46 6.55 6.91 9.02
N GLY A 47 5.57 6.78 9.92
CA GLY A 47 4.25 7.36 9.76
C GLY A 47 3.88 8.16 10.99
N ALA A 48 3.14 9.25 10.79
CA ALA A 48 2.67 10.10 11.88
C ALA A 48 1.22 10.52 11.66
N LEU A 49 0.57 10.98 12.72
CA LEU A 49 -0.76 11.57 12.63
C LEU A 49 -0.68 12.97 12.02
N ALA A 50 -1.47 13.25 10.99
CA ALA A 50 -1.57 14.56 10.33
C ALA A 50 -2.03 15.68 11.28
N SER A 51 -2.78 15.32 12.32
CA SER A 51 -3.25 16.21 13.39
C SER A 51 -2.24 16.40 14.53
N SER A 52 -1.10 15.70 14.53
CA SER A 52 -0.14 15.82 15.63
C SER A 52 0.43 17.24 15.72
N ASN A 53 0.66 17.69 16.95
CA ASN A 53 1.19 19.04 17.20
C ASN A 53 2.59 19.27 16.62
N ALA A 54 3.27 18.19 16.20
CA ALA A 54 4.56 18.19 15.54
C ALA A 54 4.51 18.58 14.05
N LEU A 55 3.32 18.65 13.43
CA LEU A 55 3.19 18.97 12.00
C LEU A 55 2.85 20.45 11.76
N PRO A 56 3.40 21.04 10.68
CA PRO A 56 3.07 22.39 10.23
C PRO A 56 1.56 22.63 10.14
N TYR A 57 1.10 23.80 10.60
CA TYR A 57 -0.33 24.15 10.72
C TYR A 57 -1.06 24.12 9.37
N ASP A 58 -0.36 24.42 8.28
CA ASP A 58 -0.86 24.41 6.89
C ASP A 58 -1.15 23.00 6.33
N ILE A 59 -0.76 21.93 7.03
CA ILE A 59 -0.95 20.54 6.61
C ILE A 59 -2.18 19.89 7.28
N ARG A 60 -2.79 20.52 8.29
CA ARG A 60 -3.85 19.93 9.16
C ARG A 60 -5.26 19.89 8.56
N GLY A 61 -5.40 20.05 7.24
CA GLY A 61 -6.68 20.36 6.59
C GLY A 61 -7.64 19.19 6.32
N ASN A 62 -7.22 17.92 6.47
CA ASN A 62 -8.06 16.78 6.10
C ASN A 62 -8.08 15.67 7.17
N LEU A 63 -9.10 15.70 8.04
CA LEU A 63 -9.32 14.71 9.10
C LEU A 63 -9.65 13.30 8.57
N ALA A 64 -10.13 13.17 7.33
CA ALA A 64 -10.47 11.87 6.74
C ALA A 64 -9.23 11.04 6.39
N TYR A 65 -8.07 11.70 6.24
CA TYR A 65 -6.78 11.08 5.94
C TYR A 65 -5.75 11.50 6.96
N ASN A 66 -6.04 11.27 8.24
CA ASN A 66 -5.26 11.81 9.36
C ASN A 66 -3.88 11.12 9.57
N GLY A 67 -3.27 10.57 8.52
CA GLY A 67 -1.92 10.02 8.53
C GLY A 67 -1.01 10.73 7.52
N CYS A 68 0.31 10.61 7.73
CA CYS A 68 1.33 11.03 6.79
C CYS A 68 2.49 10.03 6.74
N LEU A 69 3.15 9.95 5.58
CA LEU A 69 4.39 9.23 5.35
C LEU A 69 5.57 10.19 5.52
N ALA A 70 6.66 9.73 6.13
CA ALA A 70 7.81 10.58 6.45
C ALA A 70 9.16 9.94 6.06
N VAL A 71 10.20 10.75 5.90
CA VAL A 71 11.58 10.24 5.78
C VAL A 71 12.36 10.60 7.05
N GLY A 72 12.84 9.57 7.74
CA GLY A 72 13.48 9.73 9.05
C GLY A 72 12.56 10.41 10.06
N TYR A 73 13.16 11.11 11.02
CA TYR A 73 12.45 11.92 12.02
C TYR A 73 12.19 13.37 11.54
N GLN A 74 12.40 13.65 10.25
CA GLN A 74 12.25 15.00 9.70
C GLN A 74 10.76 15.28 9.46
N VAL A 75 10.24 16.27 10.20
CA VAL A 75 8.83 16.70 10.15
C VAL A 75 8.65 18.03 9.41
N ASP A 76 9.58 18.37 8.51
CA ASP A 76 9.38 19.51 7.63
C ASP A 76 8.38 19.19 6.50
N LYS A 77 7.79 20.24 5.93
CA LYS A 77 6.71 20.15 4.95
C LYS A 77 7.05 19.35 3.69
N ASP A 78 8.32 19.26 3.31
CA ASP A 78 8.77 18.65 2.05
C ASP A 78 9.13 17.16 2.26
N ASN A 79 9.43 16.76 3.49
CA ASN A 79 9.66 15.36 3.87
C ASN A 79 8.43 14.62 4.39
N LEU A 80 7.29 15.30 4.49
CA LEU A 80 6.01 14.74 4.92
C LEU A 80 5.03 14.67 3.76
N LEU A 81 4.54 13.49 3.40
CA LEU A 81 3.45 13.33 2.43
C LEU A 81 2.18 12.90 3.18
N THR A 82 1.14 13.73 3.18
CA THR A 82 -0.14 13.31 3.77
C THR A 82 -0.78 12.19 2.97
N LEU A 83 -1.54 11.32 3.63
CA LEU A 83 -2.27 10.27 2.91
C LEU A 83 -3.32 10.85 1.96
N TYR A 84 -3.83 12.07 2.22
CA TYR A 84 -4.65 12.80 1.26
C TYR A 84 -3.88 13.16 -0.01
N GLU A 85 -2.70 13.77 0.13
CA GLU A 85 -1.86 14.13 -1.03
C GLU A 85 -1.44 12.89 -1.83
N LEU A 86 -1.11 11.79 -1.14
CA LEU A 86 -0.84 10.51 -1.79
C LEU A 86 -2.06 10.01 -2.57
N HIS A 87 -3.24 9.99 -1.95
CA HIS A 87 -4.48 9.58 -2.58
C HIS A 87 -4.83 10.44 -3.81
N SER A 88 -4.81 11.77 -3.67
CA SER A 88 -5.06 12.69 -4.79
C SER A 88 -4.03 12.52 -5.91
N GLY A 89 -2.78 12.18 -5.57
CA GLY A 89 -1.75 11.85 -6.54
C GLY A 89 -2.07 10.57 -7.33
N LEU A 90 -2.47 9.50 -6.63
CA LEU A 90 -2.86 8.23 -7.23
C LEU A 90 -4.09 8.37 -8.15
N GLN A 91 -5.04 9.23 -7.81
CA GLN A 91 -6.22 9.51 -8.65
C GLN A 91 -5.89 10.13 -10.01
N LYS A 92 -4.71 10.76 -10.16
CA LYS A 92 -4.25 11.29 -11.46
C LYS A 92 -3.73 10.20 -12.39
N LEU A 93 -3.33 9.06 -11.83
CA LEU A 93 -2.78 7.95 -12.59
C LEU A 93 -3.93 7.21 -13.30
N LYS A 94 -3.71 6.77 -14.53
CA LYS A 94 -4.64 5.88 -15.24
C LYS A 94 -4.45 4.43 -14.81
N GLY A 95 -5.37 3.56 -15.21
CA GLY A 95 -5.30 2.13 -14.96
C GLY A 95 -5.47 1.75 -13.50
N LYS A 96 -4.92 0.60 -13.11
CA LYS A 96 -5.12 0.00 -11.78
C LYS A 96 -3.97 0.32 -10.85
N LYS A 97 -4.27 0.49 -9.57
CA LYS A 97 -3.27 0.84 -8.56
C LYS A 97 -3.34 -0.12 -7.38
N PHE A 98 -2.21 -0.70 -7.02
CA PHE A 98 -2.08 -1.46 -5.78
C PHE A 98 -1.11 -0.76 -4.84
N VAL A 99 -1.62 -0.34 -3.69
CA VAL A 99 -0.93 0.51 -2.72
C VAL A 99 -0.65 -0.32 -1.47
N ILE A 100 0.62 -0.43 -1.11
CA ILE A 100 1.09 -1.17 0.05
C ILE A 100 1.83 -0.21 0.99
N LEU A 101 1.36 -0.12 2.24
CA LEU A 101 1.92 0.81 3.23
C LEU A 101 2.36 0.08 4.50
N ASP A 102 3.67 -0.05 4.70
CA ASP A 102 4.28 -0.49 5.96
C ASP A 102 4.70 0.71 6.81
N SER A 103 3.71 1.30 7.48
CA SER A 103 3.91 2.50 8.29
C SER A 103 2.89 2.62 9.41
N CYS A 104 3.25 3.31 10.49
CA CYS A 104 2.30 3.70 11.54
C CYS A 104 1.16 4.54 10.94
N HIS A 105 -0.05 4.37 11.47
CA HIS A 105 -1.23 5.14 11.03
C HIS A 105 -1.62 4.96 9.55
N SER A 106 -1.02 3.98 8.86
CA SER A 106 -1.27 3.71 7.43
C SER A 106 -2.72 3.31 7.14
N GLY A 107 -3.45 2.81 8.14
CA GLY A 107 -4.86 2.48 8.04
C GLY A 107 -5.77 3.66 7.71
N TYR A 108 -5.37 4.92 7.95
CA TYR A 108 -6.15 6.09 7.49
C TYR A 108 -6.23 6.20 5.96
N MET A 109 -5.40 5.46 5.22
CA MET A 109 -5.53 5.38 3.76
C MET A 109 -6.70 4.46 3.35
N VAL A 110 -7.03 3.48 4.21
CA VAL A 110 -8.07 2.51 3.94
C VAL A 110 -9.43 3.16 4.23
N LYS A 111 -10.23 3.34 3.19
CA LYS A 111 -11.65 3.69 3.33
C LYS A 111 -12.51 2.44 3.35
N ASP A 112 -13.60 2.48 4.10
CA ASP A 112 -14.72 1.56 3.90
C ASP A 112 -15.30 1.81 2.50
N THR A 113 -15.01 0.92 1.55
CA THR A 113 -15.35 1.11 0.12
C THR A 113 -16.79 0.68 -0.21
N ILE A 114 -17.66 0.42 0.77
CA ILE A 114 -18.99 -0.12 0.51
C ILE A 114 -20.08 0.87 0.91
N ASN A 115 -20.48 1.68 -0.07
CA ASN A 115 -21.77 2.39 -0.09
C ASN A 115 -22.58 1.87 -1.30
N THR A 116 -22.86 0.57 -1.35
CA THR A 116 -23.65 -0.02 -2.44
C THR A 116 -24.89 -0.72 -1.90
N THR A 117 -26.07 -0.23 -2.28
CA THR A 117 -27.38 -0.80 -1.93
C THR A 117 -27.72 -2.09 -2.70
N ASN A 118 -26.86 -2.55 -3.64
CA ASN A 118 -27.14 -3.65 -4.57
C ASN A 118 -26.07 -4.76 -4.54
N PHE A 119 -25.87 -5.36 -3.38
CA PHE A 119 -24.93 -6.47 -3.16
C PHE A 119 -25.15 -7.66 -4.13
N ASP A 120 -26.40 -7.97 -4.46
CA ASP A 120 -26.78 -9.08 -5.35
C ASP A 120 -26.37 -8.88 -6.82
N GLU A 121 -26.19 -7.63 -7.26
CA GLU A 121 -25.78 -7.30 -8.62
C GLU A 121 -24.26 -7.45 -8.82
N LEU A 122 -23.49 -7.14 -7.77
CA LEU A 122 -22.02 -7.23 -7.77
C LEU A 122 -21.53 -8.69 -7.87
N MET A 123 -22.23 -9.63 -7.24
CA MET A 123 -21.87 -11.06 -7.24
C MET A 123 -21.88 -11.69 -8.63
N LYS A 124 -22.50 -11.06 -9.64
CA LYS A 124 -22.54 -11.55 -11.03
C LYS A 124 -21.19 -11.46 -11.75
N TYR A 125 -20.28 -10.61 -11.27
CA TYR A 125 -18.98 -10.35 -11.90
C TYR A 125 -17.84 -11.22 -11.35
N GLY A 126 -18.07 -12.00 -10.28
CA GLY A 126 -17.06 -12.92 -9.73
C GLY A 126 -15.97 -12.22 -8.92
N LEU A 127 -14.70 -12.38 -9.31
CA LEU A 127 -13.54 -11.72 -8.68
C LEU A 127 -13.13 -10.48 -9.51
N ASN A 128 -12.72 -9.39 -8.86
CA ASN A 128 -11.93 -8.35 -9.52
C ASN A 128 -10.56 -8.96 -9.87
N ASN A 129 -9.95 -8.59 -10.98
CA ASN A 129 -8.62 -9.06 -11.35
C ASN A 129 -7.74 -7.89 -11.76
N LEU A 130 -6.52 -7.80 -11.21
CA LEU A 130 -5.57 -6.75 -11.59
C LEU A 130 -5.29 -6.77 -13.09
N PHE A 131 -5.51 -7.88 -13.79
CA PHE A 131 -5.23 -8.03 -15.21
C PHE A 131 -6.46 -8.12 -16.12
N THR A 132 -7.69 -7.90 -15.62
CA THR A 132 -8.90 -7.88 -16.48
C THR A 132 -9.74 -6.61 -16.32
N ASP A 133 -10.42 -6.17 -17.37
CA ASP A 133 -11.08 -4.85 -17.47
C ASP A 133 -12.33 -4.67 -16.59
N ASN A 134 -12.70 -5.67 -15.77
CA ASN A 134 -13.97 -5.70 -15.04
C ASN A 134 -13.83 -5.25 -13.57
N SER A 135 -13.25 -4.09 -13.31
CA SER A 135 -13.21 -3.56 -11.94
C SER A 135 -14.49 -2.82 -11.58
N ILE A 136 -15.11 -3.20 -10.45
CA ILE A 136 -16.28 -2.51 -9.87
C ILE A 136 -15.86 -1.51 -8.77
N ASP A 137 -14.56 -1.21 -8.68
CA ASP A 137 -14.06 -0.21 -7.76
C ASP A 137 -14.06 1.16 -8.46
N ASN A 138 -14.81 2.13 -7.93
CA ASN A 138 -14.96 3.45 -8.55
C ASN A 138 -13.63 4.20 -8.71
N GLU A 139 -12.59 3.83 -7.96
CA GLU A 139 -11.29 4.50 -8.00
C GLU A 139 -10.18 3.66 -8.66
N ASN A 140 -10.40 2.36 -8.92
CA ASN A 140 -9.36 1.42 -9.36
C ASN A 140 -8.09 1.42 -8.47
N ILE A 141 -8.25 1.65 -7.16
CA ILE A 141 -7.17 1.64 -6.17
C ILE A 141 -7.48 0.63 -5.07
N TRP A 142 -6.58 -0.33 -4.89
CA TRP A 142 -6.62 -1.29 -3.80
C TRP A 142 -5.50 -1.02 -2.81
N TYR A 143 -5.79 -1.21 -1.53
CA TYR A 143 -4.87 -0.89 -0.44
C TYR A 143 -4.59 -2.13 0.42
N LEU A 144 -3.34 -2.26 0.86
CA LEU A 144 -2.93 -3.17 1.92
C LEU A 144 -2.00 -2.42 2.88
N SER A 145 -2.42 -2.22 4.12
CA SER A 145 -1.69 -1.44 5.12
C SER A 145 -1.29 -2.29 6.33
N ALA A 146 -0.15 -1.97 6.93
CA ALA A 146 0.43 -2.73 8.03
C ALA A 146 -0.26 -2.53 9.39
N ALA A 147 -0.99 -1.43 9.55
CA ALA A 147 -1.61 -1.03 10.81
C ALA A 147 -3.00 -0.38 10.61
N LEU A 148 -3.83 -0.43 11.65
CA LEU A 148 -5.07 0.36 11.77
C LEU A 148 -4.79 1.88 11.85
N PRO A 149 -5.80 2.74 11.61
CA PRO A 149 -5.63 4.20 11.64
C PRO A 149 -4.92 4.74 12.89
N GLU A 150 -5.33 4.33 14.08
CA GLU A 150 -4.75 4.81 15.35
C GLU A 150 -3.67 3.87 15.92
N GLN A 151 -3.07 3.02 15.07
CA GLN A 151 -2.16 1.98 15.49
C GLN A 151 -0.76 2.16 14.89
N LEU A 152 0.25 1.69 15.62
CA LEU A 152 1.64 1.65 15.16
C LEU A 152 1.89 0.42 14.28
N SER A 153 2.84 0.53 13.34
CA SER A 153 3.49 -0.60 12.67
C SER A 153 4.86 -0.82 13.30
N TYR A 154 5.23 -2.06 13.55
CA TYR A 154 6.44 -2.45 14.25
C TYR A 154 7.47 -3.07 13.31
N GLU A 155 8.72 -2.72 13.57
CA GLU A 155 9.90 -3.35 12.99
C GLU A 155 10.56 -4.28 14.00
N GLU A 156 11.14 -5.36 13.50
CA GLU A 156 11.92 -6.29 14.30
C GLU A 156 13.32 -6.41 13.73
N THR A 157 14.33 -6.16 14.57
CA THR A 157 15.73 -6.18 14.12
C THR A 157 16.14 -7.58 13.68
N SER A 158 15.68 -8.62 14.38
CA SER A 158 16.00 -10.00 14.02
C SER A 158 15.38 -10.47 12.70
N LEU A 159 14.34 -9.79 12.20
CA LEU A 159 13.72 -10.11 10.91
C LEU A 159 14.34 -9.32 9.75
N GLY A 160 15.11 -8.25 10.02
CA GLY A 160 15.66 -7.36 8.99
C GLY A 160 14.60 -6.56 8.22
N HIS A 161 13.34 -6.61 8.65
CA HIS A 161 12.16 -6.04 7.98
C HIS A 161 11.11 -5.58 9.00
N GLY A 162 10.18 -4.73 8.57
CA GLY A 162 8.90 -4.57 9.26
C GLY A 162 8.19 -5.91 9.38
N ILE A 163 7.51 -6.16 10.51
CA ILE A 163 6.84 -7.46 10.76
C ILE A 163 5.82 -7.73 9.65
N PHE A 164 5.07 -6.71 9.24
CA PHE A 164 4.15 -6.80 8.10
C PHE A 164 4.87 -7.16 6.80
N THR A 165 5.93 -6.42 6.43
CA THR A 165 6.71 -6.66 5.20
C THR A 165 7.29 -8.06 5.17
N TYR A 166 7.78 -8.57 6.30
CA TYR A 166 8.31 -9.91 6.41
C TYR A 166 7.29 -10.98 5.98
N TYR A 167 6.05 -10.89 6.49
CA TYR A 167 4.99 -11.82 6.09
C TYR A 167 4.40 -11.53 4.72
N LEU A 168 4.43 -10.28 4.25
CA LEU A 168 4.06 -9.92 2.88
C LEU A 168 4.95 -10.65 1.88
N LEU A 169 6.27 -10.57 2.08
CA LEU A 169 7.27 -11.25 1.25
C LEU A 169 7.06 -12.77 1.28
N LYS A 170 6.91 -13.37 2.47
CA LYS A 170 6.61 -14.81 2.60
C LYS A 170 5.33 -15.22 1.87
N GLY A 171 4.27 -14.42 1.98
CA GLY A 171 3.01 -14.66 1.28
C GLY A 171 3.18 -14.62 -0.24
N LEU A 172 4.04 -13.76 -0.76
CA LEU A 172 4.34 -13.65 -2.19
C LEU A 172 5.35 -14.71 -2.69
N GLY A 173 5.82 -15.60 -1.82
CA GLY A 173 6.77 -16.65 -2.20
C GLY A 173 8.22 -16.19 -2.20
N TYR A 174 8.57 -15.18 -1.41
CA TYR A 174 9.94 -14.81 -1.11
C TYR A 174 10.30 -15.25 0.31
N ASP A 175 11.46 -15.87 0.52
CA ASP A 175 11.95 -16.19 1.85
C ASP A 175 12.92 -15.08 2.32
N PRO A 176 12.50 -14.21 3.27
CA PRO A 176 13.33 -13.12 3.73
C PRO A 176 14.54 -13.59 4.54
N ASP A 177 14.46 -14.77 5.17
CA ASP A 177 15.53 -15.29 6.01
C ASP A 177 16.76 -15.69 5.18
N SER A 178 16.51 -16.26 3.99
CA SER A 178 17.56 -16.71 3.06
C SER A 178 17.74 -15.80 1.85
N ASN A 179 16.93 -14.75 1.72
CA ASN A 179 16.97 -13.77 0.63
C ASN A 179 16.81 -14.42 -0.76
N ILE A 180 15.89 -15.38 -0.89
CA ILE A 180 15.61 -16.08 -2.15
C ILE A 180 14.13 -16.05 -2.52
N ALA A 181 13.84 -16.00 -3.82
CA ALA A 181 12.52 -16.35 -4.33
C ALA A 181 12.34 -17.88 -4.24
N THR A 182 11.24 -18.30 -3.64
CA THR A 182 10.86 -19.72 -3.56
C THR A 182 10.28 -20.19 -4.90
N SER A 183 10.19 -21.51 -5.09
CA SER A 183 9.60 -22.08 -6.30
C SER A 183 8.10 -21.79 -6.46
N SER A 184 7.41 -21.42 -5.38
CA SER A 184 5.97 -21.11 -5.40
C SER A 184 5.55 -20.36 -4.14
N SER A 185 4.65 -19.39 -4.29
CA SER A 185 3.96 -18.76 -3.15
C SER A 185 3.12 -19.78 -2.35
N PRO A 186 3.08 -19.68 -1.01
CA PRO A 186 2.18 -20.49 -0.19
C PRO A 186 0.68 -20.21 -0.43
N LEU A 187 0.36 -19.12 -1.15
CA LEU A 187 -0.99 -18.71 -1.50
C LEU A 187 -1.45 -19.30 -2.83
N ALA A 188 -0.53 -19.76 -3.69
CA ALA A 188 -0.79 -20.21 -5.06
C ALA A 188 -1.53 -21.57 -5.17
N LYS A 189 -2.39 -21.93 -4.22
CA LYS A 189 -2.97 -23.28 -4.09
C LYS A 189 -3.87 -23.65 -5.26
N ASP A 190 -4.60 -22.70 -5.81
CA ASP A 190 -5.52 -22.87 -6.94
C ASP A 190 -4.99 -22.25 -8.25
N GLY A 191 -3.71 -21.86 -8.24
CA GLY A 191 -3.04 -21.15 -9.33
C GLY A 191 -3.33 -19.65 -9.37
N LEU A 192 -4.07 -19.10 -8.42
CA LEU A 192 -4.26 -17.66 -8.26
C LEU A 192 -3.62 -17.21 -6.94
N ILE A 193 -3.31 -15.92 -6.85
CA ILE A 193 -3.01 -15.25 -5.59
C ILE A 193 -3.93 -14.04 -5.51
N THR A 194 -4.76 -13.95 -4.48
CA THR A 194 -5.67 -12.81 -4.31
C THR A 194 -5.26 -11.86 -3.18
N LEU A 195 -5.81 -10.65 -3.19
CA LEU A 195 -5.63 -9.67 -2.13
C LEU A 195 -6.18 -10.18 -0.80
N ASN A 196 -7.30 -10.90 -0.79
CA ASN A 196 -7.82 -11.52 0.43
C ASN A 196 -6.88 -12.57 1.00
N GLU A 197 -6.30 -13.41 0.16
CA GLU A 197 -5.34 -14.42 0.59
C GLU A 197 -4.10 -13.77 1.18
N LEU A 198 -3.56 -12.75 0.51
CA LEU A 198 -2.40 -12.00 0.98
C LEU A 198 -2.69 -11.25 2.29
N TYR A 199 -3.86 -10.61 2.39
CA TYR A 199 -4.35 -9.98 3.62
C TYR A 199 -4.47 -10.99 4.78
N ASN A 200 -5.10 -12.13 4.53
CA ASN A 200 -5.28 -13.16 5.55
C ASN A 200 -3.94 -13.72 6.02
N TYR A 201 -3.00 -13.94 5.10
CA TYR A 201 -1.68 -14.46 5.38
C TYR A 201 -0.85 -13.48 6.21
N THR A 202 -0.78 -12.22 5.79
CA THR A 202 -0.08 -11.15 6.51
C THR A 202 -0.68 -10.92 7.90
N ASN A 203 -2.00 -10.80 8.01
CA ASN A 203 -2.68 -10.62 9.30
C ASN A 203 -2.46 -11.80 10.25
N LYS A 204 -2.50 -13.05 9.73
CA LYS A 204 -2.21 -14.25 10.52
C LYS A 204 -0.75 -14.27 10.98
N GLY A 205 0.19 -13.93 10.10
CA GLY A 205 1.62 -13.88 10.40
C GLY A 205 1.95 -12.85 11.48
N VAL A 206 1.47 -11.62 11.30
CA VAL A 206 1.63 -10.52 12.26
C VAL A 206 1.09 -10.90 13.65
N LYS A 207 -0.13 -11.46 13.71
CA LYS A 207 -0.73 -11.95 14.97
C LYS A 207 0.07 -13.11 15.57
N GLY A 208 0.52 -14.05 14.73
CA GLY A 208 1.33 -15.19 15.16
C GLY A 208 2.70 -14.80 15.70
N TYR A 209 3.25 -13.67 15.23
CA TYR A 209 4.48 -13.08 15.78
C TYR A 209 4.25 -12.41 17.15
N GLY A 210 3.00 -12.15 17.54
CA GLY A 210 2.66 -11.49 18.80
C GLY A 210 2.66 -9.96 18.74
N ALA A 211 2.73 -9.37 17.54
CA ALA A 211 2.59 -7.93 17.36
C ALA A 211 1.13 -7.51 17.59
N SER A 212 0.93 -6.36 18.24
CA SER A 212 -0.41 -5.81 18.43
C SER A 212 -1.01 -5.23 17.14
N GLN A 213 -0.16 -4.91 16.14
CA GLN A 213 -0.59 -4.33 14.87
C GLN A 213 -1.53 -5.25 14.09
N VAL A 214 -2.44 -4.65 13.33
CA VAL A 214 -3.41 -5.37 12.50
C VAL A 214 -3.26 -4.90 11.06
N THR A 215 -3.05 -5.85 10.16
CA THR A 215 -3.11 -5.58 8.72
C THR A 215 -4.52 -5.17 8.35
N VAL A 216 -4.65 -4.16 7.50
CA VAL A 216 -5.92 -3.67 6.96
C VAL A 216 -5.86 -3.70 5.45
N LYS A 217 -6.99 -3.96 4.78
CA LYS A 217 -7.11 -3.85 3.33
C LYS A 217 -8.24 -2.89 2.97
N GLY A 218 -8.06 -2.13 1.90
CA GLY A 218 -9.13 -1.36 1.25
C GLY A 218 -9.40 -1.96 -0.11
N ALA A 219 -10.64 -2.38 -0.34
CA ALA A 219 -11.05 -3.01 -1.60
C ALA A 219 -12.56 -2.85 -1.82
N SER A 220 -12.95 -2.77 -3.10
CA SER A 220 -14.30 -3.12 -3.55
C SER A 220 -14.78 -4.48 -3.02
N VAL A 221 -16.10 -4.69 -3.05
CA VAL A 221 -16.79 -5.91 -2.59
C VAL A 221 -16.20 -7.19 -3.20
N LEU A 222 -15.66 -7.12 -4.43
CA LEU A 222 -15.03 -8.26 -5.08
C LEU A 222 -13.53 -8.30 -4.79
N ASP A 223 -13.06 -9.49 -4.40
CA ASP A 223 -11.65 -9.77 -4.17
C ASP A 223 -10.81 -9.55 -5.42
N LEU A 224 -9.59 -9.08 -5.25
CA LEU A 224 -8.68 -8.73 -6.33
C LEU A 224 -7.66 -9.84 -6.57
N VAL A 225 -7.67 -10.46 -7.74
CA VAL A 225 -6.59 -11.36 -8.17
C VAL A 225 -5.33 -10.54 -8.45
N LEU A 226 -4.27 -10.79 -7.68
CA LEU A 226 -2.96 -10.14 -7.78
C LEU A 226 -2.03 -10.83 -8.78
N PHE A 227 -2.13 -12.16 -8.89
CA PHE A 227 -1.35 -12.98 -9.82
C PHE A 227 -2.20 -14.14 -10.34
N ASN A 228 -2.12 -14.40 -11.64
CA ASN A 228 -2.61 -15.63 -12.26
C ASN A 228 -1.39 -16.44 -12.70
N LEU A 229 -1.23 -17.63 -12.12
CA LEU A 229 -0.05 -18.50 -12.27
C LEU A 229 -0.34 -19.71 -13.17
N LYS A 230 -1.49 -19.71 -13.85
CA LYS A 230 -1.86 -20.70 -14.87
C LYS A 230 -1.37 -20.28 -16.25
#